data_AF-A0A920STE0-F1
#
_entry.id   AF-A0A920STE0-F1
#
_cell.length_a   1.000
_cell.length_b   1.000
_cell.length_c   1.000
_cell.angle_alpha   90.00
_cell.angle_beta   90.00
_cell.angle_gamma   90.00
#
_symmetry.space_group_name_H-M   'P 1'
#
loop_
_entity.id
_entity.type
_entity.pdbx_description
1 polymer ?
#
loop_
_entity_poly.entity_id
_entity_poly.type
_entity_poly.pdbx_seq_one_letter_code
_entity_poly.pdbx_strand_id
1 'polypeptide(L)'
;MRHPFDRRDFEEHMYFRGEEITREARAEHPSIHLGVCGFYKVMDDVLGSPGGWIDRPALLIGSTPAGAVEEAFFNEFLGELRQDLQAMGPLDGVYVCQHGGAIATHTHDPDGEVFTLIRDIVGPDVPVIGTLDLHANVSEAMMEATDLLIGYRTNPHVDLYQRGEEAAKLMLEMFEGERPVSYRVRLPLVAPSVTQLTAPGYPYGELIALGQRHVDASVMNVTVLAGFAFADTPKNGMTIIVRPVTTRNGQKTQRPNSLKPRGQKGALSTIDDGSGRSGTAGRRCRPRPRAARTGVCRSCG
;
A
#
# COMPACT_ATOMS: atom_id res chain seq x y z
N MET A 1 1.31 -21.67 16.58
CA MET A 1 0.65 -21.03 15.43
C MET A 1 -0.65 -20.44 15.93
N ARG A 2 -0.91 -19.14 15.71
CA ARG A 2 -2.27 -18.61 15.86
C ARG A 2 -3.16 -19.29 14.82
N HIS A 3 -4.44 -19.42 15.11
CA HIS A 3 -5.43 -19.96 14.16
C HIS A 3 -5.36 -19.20 12.83
N PRO A 4 -5.49 -19.88 11.67
CA PRO A 4 -5.73 -19.21 10.40
C PRO A 4 -6.94 -18.29 10.54
N PHE A 5 -6.85 -17.14 9.90
CA PHE A 5 -7.90 -16.14 9.95
C PHE A 5 -9.03 -16.53 9.00
N ASP A 6 -10.25 -16.60 9.52
CA ASP A 6 -11.43 -17.01 8.78
C ASP A 6 -12.41 -15.85 8.60
N ARG A 7 -13.52 -16.13 7.92
CA ARG A 7 -14.58 -15.15 7.63
C ARG A 7 -15.04 -14.36 8.86
N ARG A 8 -15.15 -15.03 10.01
CA ARG A 8 -15.69 -14.44 11.24
C ARG A 8 -14.82 -13.29 11.72
N ASP A 9 -13.50 -13.43 11.58
CA ASP A 9 -12.59 -12.40 12.03
C ASP A 9 -12.73 -11.08 11.25
N PHE A 10 -13.19 -11.14 9.99
CA PHE A 10 -13.50 -9.96 9.18
C PHE A 10 -14.90 -9.43 9.49
N GLU A 11 -15.89 -10.30 9.61
CA GLU A 11 -17.28 -9.94 9.93
C GLU A 11 -17.43 -9.26 11.30
N GLU A 12 -16.61 -9.64 12.28
CA GLU A 12 -16.60 -9.00 13.61
C GLU A 12 -15.95 -7.61 13.63
N HIS A 13 -15.23 -7.21 12.58
CA HIS A 13 -14.47 -5.96 12.53
C HIS A 13 -14.97 -5.00 11.44
N MET A 14 -14.76 -5.34 10.17
CA MET A 14 -15.22 -4.57 9.02
C MET A 14 -15.58 -5.53 7.89
N TYR A 15 -16.86 -5.55 7.54
CA TYR A 15 -17.37 -6.28 6.38
C TYR A 15 -18.55 -5.51 5.80
N PHE A 16 -18.28 -4.64 4.82
CA PHE A 16 -19.27 -3.78 4.18
C PHE A 16 -19.44 -4.15 2.71
N ARG A 17 -20.67 -4.12 2.19
CA ARG A 17 -20.97 -4.46 0.80
C ARG A 17 -21.84 -3.42 0.11
N GLY A 18 -21.61 -3.20 -1.19
CA GLY A 18 -22.50 -2.39 -2.02
C GLY A 18 -22.79 -1.02 -1.41
N GLU A 19 -24.05 -0.59 -1.47
CA GLU A 19 -24.48 0.75 -1.00
C GLU A 19 -24.26 1.02 0.50
N GLU A 20 -23.95 0.01 1.30
CA GLU A 20 -23.53 0.25 2.68
C GLU A 20 -22.21 1.02 2.74
N ILE A 21 -21.27 0.72 1.84
CA ILE A 21 -19.99 1.44 1.73
C ILE A 21 -20.27 2.92 1.43
N THR A 22 -21.14 3.17 0.46
CA THR A 22 -21.62 4.51 0.07
C THR A 22 -22.18 5.28 1.27
N ARG A 23 -23.04 4.63 2.05
CA ARG A 23 -23.68 5.22 3.23
C ARG A 23 -22.67 5.54 4.32
N GLU A 24 -21.82 4.57 4.67
CA GLU A 24 -20.81 4.74 5.71
C GLU A 24 -19.75 5.78 5.32
N ALA A 25 -19.31 5.82 4.06
CA ALA A 25 -18.33 6.79 3.59
C ALA A 25 -18.81 8.25 3.71
N ARG A 26 -20.14 8.47 3.74
CA ARG A 26 -20.80 9.78 3.86
C ARG A 26 -21.40 10.03 5.24
N ALA A 27 -21.27 9.10 6.19
CA ALA A 27 -21.81 9.26 7.53
C ALA A 27 -21.05 10.34 8.32
N GLU A 28 -21.73 11.02 9.25
CA GLU A 28 -21.11 11.98 10.17
C GLU A 28 -20.09 11.29 11.10
N HIS A 29 -20.36 10.04 11.47
CA HIS A 29 -19.51 9.20 12.31
C HIS A 29 -19.28 7.85 11.62
N PRO A 30 -18.38 7.80 10.61
CA PRO A 30 -18.20 6.61 9.79
C PRO A 30 -17.61 5.45 10.60
N SER A 31 -18.14 4.24 10.38
CA SER A 31 -17.54 3.00 10.91
C SER A 31 -16.59 2.31 9.92
N ILE A 32 -16.48 2.85 8.71
CA ILE A 32 -15.62 2.35 7.64
C ILE A 32 -14.22 2.96 7.69
N HIS A 33 -13.29 2.38 6.93
CA HIS A 33 -11.93 2.89 6.81
C HIS A 33 -11.91 4.35 6.29
N LEU A 34 -11.27 5.26 7.04
CA LEU A 34 -11.30 6.70 6.79
C LEU A 34 -10.74 7.12 5.41
N GLY A 35 -9.84 6.32 4.83
CA GLY A 35 -9.36 6.54 3.46
C GLY A 35 -10.46 6.41 2.40
N VAL A 36 -11.55 5.67 2.66
CA VAL A 36 -12.72 5.65 1.78
C VAL A 36 -13.50 6.95 1.94
N CYS A 37 -13.69 7.43 3.16
CA CYS A 37 -14.39 8.68 3.42
C CYS A 37 -13.68 9.88 2.76
N GLY A 38 -12.36 9.95 2.85
CA GLY A 38 -11.58 11.01 2.20
C GLY A 38 -11.67 10.98 0.67
N PHE A 39 -11.71 9.78 0.07
CA PHE A 39 -11.91 9.62 -1.36
C PHE A 39 -13.31 10.13 -1.77
N TYR A 40 -14.36 9.67 -1.10
CA TYR A 40 -15.73 10.08 -1.35
C TYR A 40 -15.90 11.59 -1.19
N LYS A 41 -15.32 12.19 -0.15
CA LYS A 41 -15.39 13.64 0.08
C LYS A 41 -14.92 14.45 -1.12
N VAL A 42 -13.75 14.12 -1.67
CA VAL A 42 -13.20 14.85 -2.82
C VAL A 42 -14.05 14.62 -4.07
N MET A 43 -14.49 13.39 -4.32
CA MET A 43 -15.35 13.11 -5.47
C MET A 43 -16.67 13.88 -5.40
N ASP A 44 -17.30 13.91 -4.21
CA ASP A 44 -18.51 14.67 -3.94
C ASP A 44 -18.30 16.18 -4.08
N ASP A 45 -17.18 16.72 -3.60
CA ASP A 45 -16.85 18.15 -3.70
C ASP A 45 -16.61 18.61 -5.14
N VAL A 46 -15.93 17.78 -5.95
CA VAL A 46 -15.49 18.16 -7.31
C VAL A 46 -16.55 17.85 -8.36
N LEU A 47 -17.15 16.66 -8.30
CA LEU A 47 -18.12 16.21 -9.31
C LEU A 47 -19.55 16.49 -8.88
N GLY A 48 -19.82 16.64 -7.58
CA GLY A 48 -21.13 16.88 -7.01
C GLY A 48 -21.80 15.61 -6.48
N SER A 49 -22.65 15.77 -5.46
CA SER A 49 -23.43 14.68 -4.85
C SER A 49 -24.82 15.18 -4.39
N PRO A 50 -25.91 14.41 -4.64
CA PRO A 50 -25.96 13.16 -5.42
C PRO A 50 -25.97 13.41 -6.95
N GLY A 51 -25.40 12.47 -7.72
CA GLY A 51 -25.56 12.38 -9.17
C GLY A 51 -24.48 13.05 -10.04
N GLY A 52 -23.49 13.70 -9.44
CA GLY A 52 -22.33 14.23 -10.16
C GLY A 52 -21.34 13.15 -10.61
N TRP A 53 -21.35 12.02 -9.91
CA TRP A 53 -20.66 10.79 -10.26
C TRP A 53 -21.47 9.58 -9.77
N ILE A 54 -21.17 8.40 -10.31
CA ILE A 54 -21.84 7.15 -9.95
C ILE A 54 -20.82 6.26 -9.24
N ASP A 55 -20.95 6.11 -7.93
CA ASP A 55 -20.14 5.16 -7.19
C ASP A 55 -20.67 3.73 -7.35
N ARG A 56 -19.73 2.79 -7.54
CA ARG A 56 -20.00 1.36 -7.71
C ARG A 56 -19.21 0.58 -6.65
N PRO A 57 -19.61 0.64 -5.37
CA PRO A 57 -18.92 -0.09 -4.31
C PRO A 57 -19.10 -1.60 -4.46
N ALA A 58 -18.01 -2.36 -4.33
CA ALA A 58 -18.04 -3.82 -4.33
C ALA A 58 -18.07 -4.34 -2.88
N LEU A 59 -16.88 -4.50 -2.30
CA LEU A 59 -16.66 -5.14 -1.02
C LEU A 59 -15.51 -4.45 -0.30
N LEU A 60 -15.69 -4.19 1.00
CA LEU A 60 -14.63 -3.74 1.89
C LEU A 60 -14.59 -4.65 3.11
N ILE A 61 -13.46 -5.34 3.27
CA ILE A 61 -13.20 -6.18 4.44
C ILE A 61 -11.94 -5.70 5.15
N GLY A 62 -11.94 -5.79 6.47
CA GLY A 62 -10.81 -5.39 7.29
C GLY A 62 -10.84 -6.10 8.65
N SER A 63 -9.67 -6.33 9.21
CA SER A 63 -9.54 -6.88 10.55
C SER A 63 -8.21 -6.49 11.19
N THR A 64 -8.01 -6.93 12.42
CA THR A 64 -6.76 -6.71 13.16
C THR A 64 -5.59 -7.49 12.56
N PRO A 65 -4.35 -6.98 12.67
CA PRO A 65 -3.18 -7.72 12.22
C PRO A 65 -3.10 -9.10 12.89
N ALA A 66 -2.81 -10.13 12.11
CA ALA A 66 -2.83 -11.51 12.61
C ALA A 66 -1.96 -12.45 11.76
N GLY A 67 -2.33 -13.73 11.73
CA GLY A 67 -1.71 -14.75 10.89
C GLY A 67 -2.23 -14.72 9.45
N ALA A 68 -1.87 -15.74 8.67
CA ALA A 68 -2.32 -15.86 7.31
C ALA A 68 -3.83 -16.11 7.21
N VAL A 69 -4.44 -15.50 6.20
CA VAL A 69 -5.84 -15.72 5.82
C VAL A 69 -5.99 -17.14 5.26
N GLU A 70 -7.05 -17.84 5.64
CA GLU A 70 -7.35 -19.17 5.11
C GLU A 70 -7.61 -19.12 3.59
N GLU A 71 -7.00 -20.03 2.84
CA GLU A 71 -7.18 -20.17 1.40
C GLU A 71 -8.65 -20.23 0.98
N ALA A 72 -9.47 -21.02 1.68
CA ALA A 72 -10.88 -21.17 1.35
C ALA A 72 -11.62 -19.84 1.41
N PHE A 73 -11.42 -19.07 2.47
CA PHE A 73 -12.04 -17.75 2.63
C PHE A 73 -11.49 -16.74 1.64
N PHE A 74 -10.18 -16.73 1.40
CA PHE A 74 -9.58 -15.81 0.42
C PHE A 74 -10.12 -16.06 -1.00
N ASN A 75 -10.26 -17.33 -1.39
CA ASN A 75 -10.83 -17.70 -2.69
C ASN A 75 -12.31 -17.33 -2.80
N GLU A 76 -13.08 -17.48 -1.72
CA GLU A 76 -14.47 -17.01 -1.64
C GLU A 76 -14.55 -15.49 -1.85
N PHE A 77 -13.72 -14.73 -1.12
CA PHE A 77 -13.61 -13.28 -1.25
C PHE A 77 -13.27 -12.84 -2.68
N LEU A 78 -12.29 -13.48 -3.33
CA LEU A 78 -11.95 -13.19 -4.74
C LEU A 78 -13.11 -13.52 -5.68
N GLY A 79 -13.86 -14.58 -5.41
CA GLY A 79 -15.07 -14.96 -6.15
C GLY A 79 -16.17 -13.90 -6.04
N GLU A 80 -16.44 -13.42 -4.83
CA GLU A 80 -17.39 -12.34 -4.56
C GLU A 80 -16.98 -11.04 -5.28
N LEU A 81 -15.72 -10.61 -5.09
CA LEU A 81 -15.20 -9.41 -5.73
C LEU A 81 -15.29 -9.47 -7.26
N ARG A 82 -14.97 -10.64 -7.85
CA ARG A 82 -15.09 -10.87 -9.30
C ARG A 82 -16.53 -10.70 -9.78
N GLN A 83 -17.49 -11.30 -9.07
CA GLN A 83 -18.90 -11.22 -9.43
C GLN A 83 -19.40 -9.78 -9.37
N ASP A 84 -19.06 -9.06 -8.30
CA ASP A 84 -19.45 -7.66 -8.11
C ASP A 84 -18.88 -6.79 -9.25
N LEU A 85 -17.58 -6.89 -9.54
CA LEU A 85 -16.93 -6.13 -10.63
C LEU A 85 -17.52 -6.44 -12.01
N GLN A 86 -17.83 -7.71 -12.31
CA GLN A 86 -18.46 -8.09 -13.57
C GLN A 86 -19.89 -7.55 -13.70
N ALA A 87 -20.64 -7.52 -12.60
CA ALA A 87 -22.00 -6.97 -12.57
C ALA A 87 -22.03 -5.43 -12.68
N MET A 88 -20.93 -4.75 -12.32
CA MET A 88 -20.85 -3.29 -12.41
C MET A 88 -20.89 -2.76 -13.83
N GLY A 89 -20.41 -3.55 -14.80
CA GLY A 89 -20.24 -3.12 -16.19
C GLY A 89 -18.98 -2.25 -16.38
N PRO A 90 -18.91 -1.45 -17.45
CA PRO A 90 -17.78 -0.55 -17.68
C PRO A 90 -17.59 0.44 -16.54
N LEU A 91 -16.33 0.66 -16.14
CA LEU A 91 -15.93 1.59 -15.09
C LEU A 91 -14.97 2.63 -15.65
N ASP A 92 -15.10 3.89 -15.21
CA ASP A 92 -14.19 4.97 -15.62
C ASP A 92 -12.89 4.98 -14.80
N GLY A 93 -12.91 4.42 -13.59
CA GLY A 93 -11.75 4.30 -12.69
C GLY A 93 -12.05 3.40 -11.50
N VAL A 94 -11.01 2.86 -10.88
CA VAL A 94 -11.11 2.00 -9.70
C VAL A 94 -10.20 2.52 -8.60
N TYR A 95 -10.79 2.73 -7.42
CA TYR A 95 -10.05 3.00 -6.20
C TYR A 95 -10.09 1.76 -5.29
N VAL A 96 -8.91 1.37 -4.79
CA VAL A 96 -8.77 0.23 -3.89
C VAL A 96 -8.10 0.67 -2.59
N CYS A 97 -8.86 0.69 -1.50
CA CYS A 97 -8.31 0.91 -0.17
C CYS A 97 -7.68 -0.40 0.33
N GLN A 98 -6.36 -0.57 0.16
CA GLN A 98 -5.65 -1.82 0.48
C GLN A 98 -4.63 -1.66 1.60
N HIS A 99 -4.38 -2.73 2.34
CA HIS A 99 -3.28 -2.74 3.30
C HIS A 99 -1.93 -3.00 2.62
N GLY A 100 -1.84 -3.99 1.71
CA GLY A 100 -0.60 -4.31 0.99
C GLY A 100 0.39 -5.22 1.73
N GLY A 101 0.00 -5.75 2.89
CA GLY A 101 0.84 -6.59 3.76
C GLY A 101 0.22 -7.95 4.09
N ALA A 102 -0.87 -8.32 3.42
CA ALA A 102 -1.56 -9.56 3.70
C ALA A 102 -0.76 -10.77 3.20
N ILE A 103 -0.97 -11.90 3.86
CA ILE A 103 -0.51 -13.23 3.44
C ILE A 103 -1.68 -14.21 3.59
N ALA A 104 -1.73 -15.23 2.74
CA ALA A 104 -2.71 -16.31 2.84
C ALA A 104 -2.00 -17.66 2.92
N THR A 105 -2.68 -18.71 3.36
CA THR A 105 -2.06 -20.02 3.61
C THR A 105 -1.44 -20.67 2.36
N HIS A 106 -1.83 -20.25 1.16
CA HIS A 106 -1.40 -20.77 -0.13
C HIS A 106 -0.56 -19.78 -0.96
N THR A 107 -0.54 -18.50 -0.58
CA THR A 107 0.13 -17.43 -1.35
C THR A 107 0.75 -16.38 -0.44
N HIS A 108 1.93 -15.91 -0.85
CA HIS A 108 2.61 -14.78 -0.18
C HIS A 108 2.14 -13.43 -0.71
N ASP A 109 1.29 -13.37 -1.74
CA ASP A 109 0.89 -12.12 -2.38
C ASP A 109 -0.62 -12.00 -2.65
N PRO A 110 -1.48 -12.17 -1.63
CA PRO A 110 -2.92 -11.99 -1.80
C PRO A 110 -3.28 -10.57 -2.29
N ASP A 111 -2.58 -9.53 -1.84
CA ASP A 111 -2.81 -8.16 -2.32
C ASP A 111 -2.57 -8.03 -3.83
N GLY A 112 -1.49 -8.65 -4.35
CA GLY A 112 -1.20 -8.68 -5.78
C GLY A 112 -2.26 -9.43 -6.58
N GLU A 113 -2.80 -10.52 -6.04
CA GLU A 113 -3.91 -11.26 -6.67
C GLU A 113 -5.18 -10.42 -6.76
N VAL A 114 -5.51 -9.64 -5.73
CA VAL A 114 -6.63 -8.69 -5.78
C VAL A 114 -6.45 -7.65 -6.87
N PHE A 115 -5.29 -6.99 -6.93
CA PHE A 115 -5.04 -5.98 -7.96
C PHE A 115 -5.03 -6.59 -9.38
N THR A 116 -4.45 -7.78 -9.54
CA THR A 116 -4.44 -8.49 -10.82
C THR A 116 -5.87 -8.81 -11.27
N LEU A 117 -6.69 -9.34 -10.36
CA LEU A 117 -8.11 -9.63 -10.63
C LEU A 117 -8.87 -8.39 -11.08
N ILE A 118 -8.68 -7.26 -10.39
CA ILE A 118 -9.29 -5.99 -10.78
C ILE A 118 -8.84 -5.59 -12.19
N ARG A 119 -7.52 -5.58 -12.44
CA ARG A 119 -6.94 -5.18 -13.73
C ARG A 119 -7.45 -6.05 -14.88
N ASP A 120 -7.53 -7.36 -14.69
CA ASP A 120 -8.02 -8.31 -15.69
C ASP A 120 -9.48 -8.02 -16.09
N ILE A 121 -10.30 -7.55 -15.14
CA ILE A 121 -11.72 -7.26 -15.38
C ILE A 121 -11.91 -5.89 -16.03
N VAL A 122 -11.24 -4.85 -15.52
CA VAL A 122 -11.45 -3.48 -16.00
C VAL A 122 -10.63 -3.13 -17.25
N GLY A 123 -9.62 -3.95 -17.57
CA GLY A 123 -8.75 -3.75 -18.72
C GLY A 123 -7.64 -2.72 -18.47
N PRO A 124 -6.73 -2.53 -19.45
CA PRO A 124 -5.50 -1.75 -19.27
C PRO A 124 -5.71 -0.23 -19.27
N ASP A 125 -6.83 0.26 -19.81
CA ASP A 125 -7.06 1.69 -20.02
C ASP A 125 -7.76 2.37 -18.83
N VAL A 126 -8.41 1.60 -17.96
CA VAL A 126 -9.10 2.11 -16.78
C VAL A 126 -8.09 2.40 -15.67
N PRO A 127 -8.02 3.64 -15.13
CA PRO A 127 -7.18 3.97 -13.99
C PRO A 127 -7.47 3.08 -12.77
N VAL A 128 -6.44 2.44 -12.21
CA VAL A 128 -6.50 1.70 -10.95
C VAL A 128 -5.54 2.34 -9.95
N ILE A 129 -6.11 2.93 -8.90
CA ILE A 129 -5.37 3.61 -7.82
C ILE A 129 -5.58 2.86 -6.52
N GLY A 130 -4.49 2.54 -5.82
CA GLY A 130 -4.52 1.98 -4.48
C GLY A 130 -3.95 2.94 -3.44
N THR A 131 -4.55 3.01 -2.26
CA THR A 131 -3.82 3.45 -1.05
C THR A 131 -3.24 2.24 -0.35
N LEU A 132 -2.06 2.39 0.26
CA LEU A 132 -1.35 1.34 0.98
C LEU A 132 -0.92 1.80 2.36
N ASP A 133 -0.96 0.85 3.30
CA ASP A 133 -0.29 1.02 4.58
C ASP A 133 1.22 1.17 4.38
N LEU A 134 1.86 2.03 5.18
CA LEU A 134 3.32 2.23 5.09
C LEU A 134 4.14 0.97 5.45
N HIS A 135 3.52 -0.06 6.01
CA HIS A 135 4.09 -1.37 6.27
C HIS A 135 3.90 -2.33 5.07
N ALA A 136 3.27 -1.92 3.97
CA ALA A 136 3.03 -2.77 2.82
C ALA A 136 4.32 -3.38 2.24
N ASN A 137 4.24 -4.66 1.87
CA ASN A 137 5.27 -5.37 1.12
C ASN A 137 4.83 -5.40 -0.36
N VAL A 138 5.29 -4.43 -1.14
CA VAL A 138 4.84 -4.22 -2.52
C VAL A 138 5.40 -5.27 -3.46
N SER A 139 4.55 -6.05 -4.12
CA SER A 139 4.96 -7.06 -5.10
C SER A 139 5.15 -6.51 -6.51
N GLU A 140 5.64 -7.34 -7.44
CA GLU A 140 5.63 -7.00 -8.87
C GLU A 140 4.20 -6.94 -9.43
N ALA A 141 3.35 -7.90 -9.07
CA ALA A 141 1.95 -7.94 -9.52
C ALA A 141 1.19 -6.66 -9.15
N MET A 142 1.37 -6.14 -7.92
CA MET A 142 0.81 -4.85 -7.52
C MET A 142 1.28 -3.69 -8.40
N MET A 143 2.55 -3.69 -8.80
CA MET A 143 3.14 -2.63 -9.63
C MET A 143 2.65 -2.68 -11.07
N GLU A 144 2.46 -3.88 -11.62
CA GLU A 144 1.99 -4.10 -12.99
C GLU A 144 0.48 -3.83 -13.12
N ALA A 145 -0.30 -4.14 -12.09
CA ALA A 145 -1.75 -4.00 -12.11
C ALA A 145 -2.26 -2.57 -11.81
N THR A 146 -1.42 -1.67 -11.29
CA THR A 146 -1.85 -0.35 -10.78
C THR A 146 -1.17 0.85 -11.44
N ASP A 147 -1.95 1.91 -11.65
CA ASP A 147 -1.47 3.19 -12.19
C ASP A 147 -0.89 4.09 -11.11
N LEU A 148 -1.37 3.98 -9.87
CA LEU A 148 -0.83 4.67 -8.70
C LEU A 148 -0.97 3.80 -7.44
N LEU A 149 0.05 3.85 -6.59
CA LEU A 149 0.03 3.29 -5.24
C LEU A 149 0.48 4.39 -4.27
N ILE A 150 -0.41 4.79 -3.38
CA ILE A 150 -0.24 5.95 -2.49
C ILE A 150 -0.06 5.44 -1.07
N GLY A 151 1.14 5.59 -0.51
CA GLY A 151 1.45 5.14 0.84
C GLY A 151 1.02 6.13 1.92
N TYR A 152 0.65 5.60 3.09
CA TYR A 152 0.52 6.41 4.30
C TYR A 152 1.85 7.10 4.63
N ARG A 153 1.74 8.28 5.24
CA ARG A 153 2.90 9.12 5.57
C ARG A 153 3.13 9.22 7.08
N THR A 154 2.19 8.75 7.89
CA THR A 154 2.28 8.83 9.35
C THR A 154 2.23 7.46 10.03
N ASN A 155 3.10 7.26 11.02
CA ASN A 155 3.08 6.18 11.99
C ASN A 155 3.16 6.80 13.40
N PRO A 156 2.13 6.71 14.25
CA PRO A 156 0.83 6.05 14.03
C PRO A 156 0.03 6.64 12.86
N HIS A 157 -0.85 5.83 12.24
CA HIS A 157 -1.61 6.21 11.05
C HIS A 157 -2.75 7.18 11.39
N VAL A 158 -2.47 8.48 11.27
CA VAL A 158 -3.46 9.56 11.48
C VAL A 158 -3.83 10.28 10.18
N ASP A 159 -3.24 9.87 9.06
CA ASP A 159 -3.39 10.51 7.75
C ASP A 159 -4.27 9.73 6.76
N LEU A 160 -4.98 8.70 7.21
CA LEU A 160 -5.80 7.81 6.37
C LEU A 160 -6.77 8.58 5.47
N TYR A 161 -7.50 9.54 6.04
CA TYR A 161 -8.45 10.37 5.31
C TYR A 161 -7.78 11.16 4.18
N GLN A 162 -6.67 11.84 4.50
CA GLN A 162 -5.91 12.65 3.56
C GLN A 162 -5.28 11.81 2.43
N ARG A 163 -4.95 10.54 2.69
CA ARG A 163 -4.47 9.62 1.66
C ARG A 163 -5.59 9.21 0.70
N GLY A 164 -6.81 9.06 1.20
CA GLY A 164 -8.02 8.92 0.38
C GLY A 164 -8.30 10.16 -0.48
N GLU A 165 -8.20 11.36 0.10
CA GLU A 165 -8.35 12.61 -0.65
C GLU A 165 -7.29 12.74 -1.77
N GLU A 166 -6.04 12.36 -1.50
CA GLU A 166 -4.97 12.34 -2.48
C GLU A 166 -5.27 11.36 -3.62
N ALA A 167 -5.78 10.16 -3.31
CA ALA A 167 -6.19 9.18 -4.31
C ALA A 167 -7.28 9.71 -5.25
N ALA A 168 -8.31 10.37 -4.71
CA ALA A 168 -9.37 10.97 -5.51
C ALA A 168 -8.85 12.11 -6.40
N LYS A 169 -8.02 13.01 -5.86
CA LYS A 169 -7.41 14.11 -6.64
C LYS A 169 -6.59 13.58 -7.82
N LEU A 170 -5.76 12.57 -7.57
CA LEU A 170 -4.94 11.97 -8.63
C LEU A 170 -5.77 11.17 -9.63
N MET A 171 -6.90 10.58 -9.21
CA MET A 171 -7.86 9.96 -10.14
C MET A 171 -8.48 10.99 -11.09
N LEU A 172 -8.92 12.13 -10.55
CA LEU A 172 -9.49 13.22 -11.33
C LEU A 172 -8.46 13.76 -12.35
N GLU A 173 -7.20 13.94 -11.93
CA GLU A 173 -6.10 14.28 -12.86
C GLU A 173 -5.95 13.23 -13.99
N MET A 174 -6.07 11.93 -13.68
CA MET A 174 -6.02 10.89 -14.72
C MET A 174 -7.22 10.94 -15.67
N PHE A 175 -8.41 11.32 -15.20
CA PHE A 175 -9.58 11.55 -16.05
C PHE A 175 -9.38 12.74 -17.00
N GLU A 176 -8.61 13.74 -16.59
CA GLU A 176 -8.21 14.88 -17.44
C GLU A 176 -7.12 14.53 -18.47
N GLY A 177 -6.63 13.29 -18.47
CA GLY A 177 -5.68 12.79 -19.45
C GLY A 177 -4.24 12.68 -18.93
N GLU A 178 -3.99 12.94 -17.65
CA GLU A 178 -2.68 12.68 -17.05
C GLU A 178 -2.37 11.18 -17.11
N ARG A 179 -1.14 10.83 -17.51
CA ARG A 179 -0.71 9.43 -17.64
C ARG A 179 0.59 9.20 -16.85
N PRO A 180 0.50 8.65 -15.63
CA PRO A 180 1.67 8.34 -14.82
C PRO A 180 2.43 7.16 -15.43
N VAL A 181 3.74 7.15 -15.21
CA VAL A 181 4.55 5.94 -15.34
C VAL A 181 5.05 5.54 -13.96
N SER A 182 5.50 4.30 -13.82
CA SER A 182 5.87 3.76 -12.53
C SER A 182 7.34 3.39 -12.46
N TYR A 183 8.01 3.88 -11.43
CA TYR A 183 9.36 3.47 -11.06
C TYR A 183 9.36 2.95 -9.64
N ARG A 184 10.02 1.83 -9.41
CA ARG A 184 10.18 1.24 -8.07
C ARG A 184 11.63 0.91 -7.80
N VAL A 185 12.06 1.21 -6.58
CA VAL A 185 13.31 0.69 -6.01
C VAL A 185 12.98 -0.02 -4.71
N ARG A 186 13.27 -1.33 -4.63
CA ARG A 186 13.28 -2.06 -3.37
C ARG A 186 14.69 -2.08 -2.83
N LEU A 187 14.87 -1.56 -1.62
CA LEU A 187 16.15 -1.55 -0.95
C LEU A 187 16.44 -2.93 -0.35
N PRO A 188 17.70 -3.39 -0.31
CA PRO A 188 18.10 -4.61 0.39
C PRO A 188 18.13 -4.36 1.92
N LEU A 189 17.03 -3.83 2.46
CA LEU A 189 16.89 -3.40 3.83
C LEU A 189 15.50 -3.78 4.35
N VAL A 190 15.49 -4.44 5.51
CA VAL A 190 14.28 -4.68 6.30
C VAL A 190 14.39 -3.84 7.57
N ALA A 191 13.57 -2.80 7.67
CA ALA A 191 13.57 -1.93 8.85
C ALA A 191 12.81 -2.60 10.01
N PRO A 192 13.38 -2.68 11.22
CA PRO A 192 12.63 -3.13 12.40
C PRO A 192 11.46 -2.19 12.69
N SER A 193 10.29 -2.71 13.08
CA SER A 193 9.09 -1.88 13.29
C SER A 193 9.29 -0.75 14.32
N VAL A 194 10.14 -0.97 15.31
CA VAL A 194 10.51 0.04 16.33
C VAL A 194 11.26 1.26 15.77
N THR A 195 11.70 1.21 14.50
CA THR A 195 12.41 2.30 13.81
C THR A 195 11.55 3.01 12.78
N GLN A 196 10.29 2.60 12.62
CA GLN A 196 9.37 3.10 11.59
C GLN A 196 8.50 4.28 12.07
N LEU A 197 8.88 4.95 13.17
CA LEU A 197 8.20 6.17 13.62
C LEU A 197 8.44 7.31 12.60
N THR A 198 7.39 8.04 12.25
CA THR A 198 7.46 9.10 11.23
C THR A 198 7.46 10.52 11.81
N ALA A 199 7.59 10.65 13.14
CA ALA A 199 7.69 11.95 13.78
C ALA A 199 8.92 12.73 13.25
N PRO A 200 8.87 14.07 13.21
CA PRO A 200 10.01 14.88 12.79
C PRO A 200 11.30 14.52 13.53
N GLY A 201 12.43 14.47 12.81
CA GLY A 201 13.72 14.05 13.36
C GLY A 201 13.96 12.54 13.43
N TYR A 202 12.97 11.71 13.11
CA TYR A 202 13.15 10.26 12.98
C TYR A 202 13.48 9.87 11.52
N PRO A 203 14.42 8.94 11.28
CA PRO A 203 14.93 8.65 9.94
C PRO A 203 13.87 8.29 8.90
N TYR A 204 12.84 7.54 9.30
CA TYR A 204 11.79 7.12 8.37
C TYR A 204 10.86 8.29 7.99
N GLY A 205 10.50 9.14 8.95
CA GLY A 205 9.75 10.37 8.68
C GLY A 205 10.53 11.34 7.79
N GLU A 206 11.83 11.51 8.03
CA GLU A 206 12.70 12.34 7.18
C GLU A 206 12.81 11.80 5.75
N LEU A 207 12.82 10.47 5.56
CA LEU A 207 12.82 9.86 4.23
C LEU A 207 11.51 10.12 3.48
N ILE A 208 10.36 9.98 4.15
CA ILE A 208 9.06 10.34 3.58
C ILE A 208 9.04 11.82 3.20
N ALA A 209 9.47 12.70 4.11
CA ALA A 209 9.52 14.14 3.89
C ALA A 209 10.43 14.53 2.73
N LEU A 210 11.59 13.87 2.59
CA LEU A 210 12.47 14.04 1.44
C LEU A 210 11.77 13.66 0.13
N GLY A 211 11.08 12.51 0.10
CA GLY A 211 10.29 12.11 -1.06
C GLY A 211 9.25 13.15 -1.45
N GLN A 212 8.56 13.76 -0.47
CA GLN A 212 7.55 14.79 -0.74
C GLN A 212 8.13 16.09 -1.33
N ARG A 213 9.41 16.41 -1.10
CA ARG A 213 10.07 17.57 -1.73
C ARG A 213 10.27 17.40 -3.24
N HIS A 214 10.13 16.18 -3.75
CA HIS A 214 10.24 15.85 -5.17
C HIS A 214 8.89 15.72 -5.87
N VAL A 215 7.77 15.95 -5.18
CA VAL A 215 6.45 16.01 -5.80
C VAL A 215 6.27 17.42 -6.37
N ASP A 216 6.11 17.50 -7.69
CA ASP A 216 5.98 18.74 -8.45
C ASP A 216 5.19 18.49 -9.76
N ALA A 217 5.19 19.46 -10.69
CA ALA A 217 4.46 19.33 -11.96
C ALA A 217 4.90 18.13 -12.84
N SER A 218 6.09 17.57 -12.61
CA SER A 218 6.63 16.39 -13.33
C SER A 218 6.48 15.08 -12.55
N VAL A 219 6.24 15.15 -11.23
CA VAL A 219 6.13 13.99 -10.34
C VAL A 219 4.82 14.05 -9.56
N MET A 220 3.87 13.17 -9.90
CA MET A 220 2.54 13.09 -9.30
C MET A 220 2.58 12.59 -7.85
N ASN A 221 3.37 11.55 -7.59
CA ASN A 221 3.42 10.92 -6.27
C ASN A 221 4.78 10.28 -6.00
N VAL A 222 5.23 10.39 -4.75
CA VAL A 222 6.34 9.63 -4.20
C VAL A 222 5.85 8.91 -2.95
N THR A 223 5.95 7.59 -2.97
CA THR A 223 5.51 6.70 -1.90
C THR A 223 6.71 5.95 -1.33
N VAL A 224 6.84 5.96 -0.01
CA VAL A 224 7.90 5.26 0.73
C VAL A 224 7.22 4.31 1.70
N LEU A 225 7.53 3.03 1.57
CA LEU A 225 6.91 1.94 2.33
C LEU A 225 8.03 1.17 3.03
N ALA A 226 7.98 1.08 4.35
CA ALA A 226 9.03 0.44 5.14
C ALA A 226 9.03 -1.09 5.02
N GLY A 227 7.89 -1.66 4.60
CA GLY A 227 7.66 -3.10 4.59
C GLY A 227 7.35 -3.67 5.99
N PHE A 228 6.83 -4.89 6.00
CA PHE A 228 6.47 -5.63 7.20
C PHE A 228 7.35 -6.87 7.34
N ALA A 229 8.35 -6.77 8.21
CA ALA A 229 9.37 -7.80 8.40
C ALA A 229 8.76 -9.16 8.78
N PHE A 230 7.72 -9.16 9.61
CA PHE A 230 7.11 -10.37 10.15
C PHE A 230 6.27 -11.15 9.14
N ALA A 231 5.96 -10.58 7.97
CA ALA A 231 5.28 -11.33 6.90
C ALA A 231 6.16 -12.43 6.31
N ASP A 232 7.50 -12.30 6.43
CA ASP A 232 8.48 -13.26 5.91
C ASP A 232 8.22 -13.72 4.46
N THR A 233 8.04 -12.75 3.56
CA THR A 233 7.73 -13.02 2.14
C THR A 233 8.90 -12.68 1.22
N PRO A 234 8.97 -13.27 0.01
CA PRO A 234 9.96 -12.89 -1.01
C PRO A 234 9.89 -11.40 -1.43
N LYS A 235 8.76 -10.73 -1.16
CA LYS A 235 8.53 -9.32 -1.47
C LYS A 235 8.89 -8.36 -0.32
N ASN A 236 9.37 -8.87 0.81
CA ASN A 236 9.80 -8.04 1.95
C ASN A 236 10.90 -7.04 1.56
N GLY A 237 10.80 -5.84 2.11
CA GLY A 237 11.85 -4.82 2.04
C GLY A 237 11.30 -3.41 1.84
N MET A 238 12.06 -2.43 2.32
CA MET A 238 11.71 -1.02 2.13
C MET A 238 11.64 -0.69 0.65
N THR A 239 10.51 -0.15 0.21
CA THR A 239 10.20 0.11 -1.19
C THR A 239 9.89 1.59 -1.39
N ILE A 240 10.54 2.19 -2.38
CA ILE A 240 10.25 3.56 -2.83
C ILE A 240 9.62 3.46 -4.22
N ILE A 241 8.48 4.09 -4.38
CA ILE A 241 7.75 4.21 -5.64
C ILE A 241 7.73 5.68 -6.03
N VAL A 242 8.08 5.97 -7.29
CA VAL A 242 8.00 7.30 -7.88
C VAL A 242 7.11 7.22 -9.10
N ARG A 243 6.09 8.07 -9.15
CA ARG A 243 5.11 8.14 -10.23
C ARG A 243 5.25 9.47 -10.96
N PRO A 244 6.18 9.60 -11.94
CA PRO A 244 6.24 10.78 -12.78
C PRO A 244 5.15 10.75 -13.84
N VAL A 245 4.79 11.93 -14.31
CA VAL A 245 3.80 12.10 -15.38
C VAL A 245 4.51 12.14 -16.72
N THR A 246 3.94 11.52 -17.75
CA THR A 246 4.45 11.60 -19.13
C THR A 246 3.68 12.58 -20.03
N THR A 247 2.43 12.88 -19.67
CA THR A 247 1.58 13.85 -20.34
C THR A 247 0.86 14.68 -19.30
N ARG A 248 1.04 16.01 -19.33
CA ARG A 248 0.30 16.95 -18.48
C ARG A 248 -0.46 17.98 -19.30
N ASN A 249 -1.75 18.18 -19.04
CA ASN A 249 -2.64 19.05 -19.83
C ASN A 249 -2.55 18.79 -21.35
N GLY A 250 -2.46 17.52 -21.76
CA GLY A 250 -2.30 17.13 -23.17
C GLY A 250 -0.93 17.40 -23.80
N GLN A 251 0.06 17.90 -23.04
CA GLN A 251 1.43 18.13 -23.49
C GLN A 251 2.39 17.09 -22.92
N LYS A 252 3.34 16.61 -23.74
CA LYS A 252 4.39 15.70 -23.27
C LYS A 252 5.30 16.41 -22.26
N THR A 253 5.47 15.83 -21.08
CA THR A 253 6.41 16.32 -20.06
C THR A 253 7.82 15.77 -20.33
N GLN A 254 8.85 16.57 -20.03
CA GLN A 254 10.22 16.06 -20.08
C GLN A 254 10.42 15.05 -18.94
N ARG A 255 10.91 13.85 -19.26
CA ARG A 255 11.24 12.85 -18.24
C ARG A 255 12.30 13.41 -17.30
N PRO A 256 12.19 13.21 -15.97
CA PRO A 256 13.27 13.55 -15.05
C PRO A 256 14.55 12.82 -15.47
N ASN A 257 15.62 13.56 -15.77
CA ASN A 257 16.89 13.02 -16.28
C ASN A 257 17.57 11.99 -15.35
N SER A 258 17.11 11.87 -14.09
CA SER A 258 17.64 10.97 -13.06
C SER A 258 16.98 9.58 -13.01
N LEU A 259 15.82 9.38 -13.64
CA LEU A 259 15.06 8.12 -13.58
C LEU A 259 15.24 7.32 -14.88
N LYS A 260 16.37 6.63 -15.02
CA LYS A 260 16.51 5.58 -16.04
C LYS A 260 15.90 4.28 -15.51
N PRO A 261 15.06 3.56 -16.28
CA PRO A 261 14.63 2.23 -15.89
C PRO A 261 15.87 1.34 -15.83
N ARG A 262 16.29 0.95 -14.63
CA ARG A 262 17.24 -0.15 -14.48
C ARG A 262 16.45 -1.43 -14.75
N GLY A 263 16.64 -2.00 -15.93
CA GLY A 263 16.16 -3.34 -16.23
C GLY A 263 16.65 -4.30 -15.14
N GLN A 264 15.72 -5.06 -14.59
CA GLN A 264 16.00 -6.27 -13.84
C GLN A 264 16.82 -7.20 -14.76
N LYS A 265 18.13 -7.31 -14.51
CA LYS A 265 18.89 -8.50 -14.88
C LYS A 265 19.57 -8.99 -13.61
N GLY A 266 19.14 -10.16 -13.18
CA GLY A 266 19.57 -10.80 -11.96
C GLY A 266 21.04 -11.19 -11.98
N ALA A 267 21.59 -11.30 -10.78
CA ALA A 267 22.23 -12.51 -10.29
C ALA A 267 22.68 -12.21 -8.86
N LEU A 268 22.23 -13.03 -7.91
CA LEU A 268 23.04 -13.32 -6.73
C LEU A 268 24.43 -13.71 -7.25
N SER A 269 25.42 -12.85 -7.08
CA SER A 269 26.81 -13.31 -7.06
C SER A 269 27.07 -13.74 -5.63
N THR A 270 27.23 -15.05 -5.51
CA THR A 270 27.82 -15.77 -4.38
C THR A 270 28.89 -14.93 -3.69
N ILE A 271 28.75 -14.71 -2.38
CA ILE A 271 29.86 -14.34 -1.53
C ILE A 271 30.80 -15.55 -1.53
N ASP A 272 31.96 -15.36 -2.15
CA ASP A 272 33.05 -16.30 -2.17
C ASP A 272 33.56 -16.52 -0.74
N ASP A 273 33.58 -17.78 -0.28
CA ASP A 273 34.14 -18.21 1.00
C ASP A 273 35.67 -18.13 0.92
N GLY A 274 36.17 -16.90 1.02
CA GLY A 274 37.59 -16.57 1.11
C GLY A 274 38.16 -16.94 2.48
N SER A 275 38.48 -18.22 2.65
CA SER A 275 39.34 -18.70 3.73
C SER A 275 40.67 -17.93 3.77
N GLY A 276 40.88 -17.16 4.85
CA GLY A 276 42.10 -16.38 5.07
C GLY A 276 42.33 -16.15 6.56
N ARG A 277 42.94 -17.13 7.24
CA ARG A 277 43.39 -17.02 8.63
C ARG A 277 44.57 -16.04 8.75
N SER A 278 44.45 -15.05 9.64
CA SER A 278 45.45 -14.54 10.61
C SER A 278 44.89 -13.23 11.17
N GLY A 279 44.98 -12.82 12.44
CA GLY A 279 45.58 -13.33 13.65
C GLY A 279 45.48 -12.21 14.71
N THR A 280 44.95 -12.53 15.89
CA THR A 280 45.20 -11.93 17.22
C THR A 280 44.56 -10.61 17.71
N ALA A 281 44.18 -10.70 19.00
CA ALA A 281 43.88 -9.67 20.02
C ALA A 281 42.52 -8.95 19.90
N GLY A 282 41.51 -9.12 20.76
CA GLY A 282 41.51 -9.52 22.16
C GLY A 282 41.11 -8.32 23.03
N ARG A 283 39.81 -8.13 23.29
CA ARG A 283 39.28 -7.40 24.45
C ARG A 283 37.81 -7.78 24.68
N ARG A 284 37.59 -8.49 25.79
CA ARG A 284 36.28 -8.88 26.33
C ARG A 284 35.69 -7.69 27.09
N CYS A 285 34.47 -7.27 26.78
CA CYS A 285 33.64 -6.48 27.71
C CYS A 285 32.65 -7.42 28.39
N ARG A 286 32.74 -7.52 29.72
CA ARG A 286 31.79 -8.23 30.59
C ARG A 286 30.62 -7.29 30.98
N PRO A 287 29.43 -7.84 31.30
CA PRO A 287 28.18 -7.10 31.45
C PRO A 287 27.98 -6.53 32.86
N ARG A 288 27.13 -5.51 32.99
CA ARG A 288 26.60 -4.98 34.27
C ARG A 288 25.12 -4.55 34.12
N PRO A 289 24.36 -4.44 35.23
CA PRO A 289 23.17 -5.27 35.48
C PRO A 289 21.80 -4.57 35.27
N ARG A 290 20.74 -5.39 35.30
CA ARG A 290 19.31 -5.03 35.24
C ARG A 290 18.79 -4.28 36.47
N ALA A 291 17.98 -3.26 36.25
CA ALA A 291 16.87 -2.76 37.07
C ALA A 291 16.01 -1.86 36.15
N ALA A 292 14.70 -1.68 36.23
CA ALA A 292 13.57 -2.28 36.92
C ALA A 292 12.35 -1.92 36.04
N ARG A 293 11.27 -2.71 36.16
CA ARG A 293 10.08 -2.66 35.31
C ARG A 293 9.22 -1.41 35.57
N THR A 294 8.75 -0.77 34.51
CA THR A 294 7.48 0.00 34.49
C THR A 294 6.74 -0.31 33.20
N GLY A 295 5.42 -0.49 33.31
CA GLY A 295 4.57 -1.20 32.36
C GLY A 295 4.52 -0.61 30.95
N VAL A 296 4.60 -1.51 29.97
CA VAL A 296 4.36 -1.23 28.56
C VAL A 296 2.90 -1.57 28.24
N CYS A 297 2.21 -0.56 27.71
CA CYS A 297 0.88 -0.63 27.12
C CYS A 297 0.87 -1.66 25.98
N ARG A 298 -0.07 -2.60 26.02
CA ARG A 298 -0.28 -3.62 25.00
C ARG A 298 -1.23 -3.09 23.94
N SER A 299 -0.74 -2.78 22.75
CA SER A 299 -1.53 -2.73 21.50
C SER A 299 -0.64 -2.50 20.29
N CYS A 300 0.16 -3.52 19.92
CA CYS A 300 0.67 -3.71 18.56
C CYS A 300 0.80 -5.21 18.38
N GLY A 301 -0.16 -5.80 17.69
CA GLY A 301 -0.25 -7.23 17.45
C GLY A 301 -1.36 -7.49 16.47
#